data_AF-A0A136LX74-F1
#
_entry.id   AF-A0A136LX74-F1
#
_cell.length_a   1.000
_cell.length_b   1.000
_cell.length_c   1.000
_cell.angle_alpha   90.00
_cell.angle_beta   90.00
_cell.angle_gamma   90.00
#
_symmetry.space_group_name_H-M   'P 1'
#
loop_
_entity.id
_entity.type
_entity.pdbx_description
1 polymer ?
#
loop_
_entity_poly.entity_id
_entity_poly.type
_entity_poly.pdbx_seq_one_letter_code
_entity_poly.pdbx_strand_id
1 'polypeptide(L)'
;MKRFTSSINIDAPVEHVWDTMLSDATYRDWTSVFHPGSHFEGTWEKGSEMRFIGPDEDGLPSGVVSRVVENRPYEYVGLEHVGSFTSDRSMTPAAEGAGKAPGRTTFSKNG
;
A
#
# COMPACT_ATOMS: atom_id res chain seq x y z
N MET A 1 0.06 20.41 -4.73
CA MET A 1 0.04 19.06 -4.12
C MET A 1 0.31 19.21 -2.63
N LYS A 2 -0.62 18.80 -1.76
CA LYS A 2 -0.45 18.94 -0.30
C LYS A 2 0.23 17.67 0.23
N ARG A 3 1.31 17.83 1.00
CA ARG A 3 2.03 16.72 1.64
C ARG A 3 1.49 16.55 3.05
N PHE A 4 1.20 15.32 3.43
CA PHE A 4 0.85 14.95 4.79
C PHE A 4 1.92 14.01 5.33
N THR A 5 2.40 14.27 6.53
CA THR A 5 3.41 13.46 7.21
C THR A 5 2.87 13.10 8.58
N SER A 6 2.87 11.81 8.89
CA SER A 6 2.60 11.29 10.24
C SER A 6 3.80 10.50 10.71
N SER A 7 4.06 10.57 12.01
CA SER A 7 5.14 9.85 12.66
C SER A 7 4.63 9.30 13.98
N ILE A 8 4.99 8.06 14.27
CA ILE A 8 4.72 7.37 15.53
C ILE A 8 5.99 6.67 15.99
N ASN A 9 6.17 6.57 17.30
CA ASN A 9 7.24 5.77 17.88
C ASN A 9 6.65 4.42 18.29
N ILE A 10 7.29 3.35 17.84
CA ILE A 10 6.88 1.98 18.15
C ILE A 10 8.03 1.35 18.95
N ASP A 11 7.72 0.91 20.17
CA ASP A 11 8.69 0.24 21.06
C ASP A 11 8.84 -1.23 20.66
N ALA A 12 9.47 -1.48 19.52
CA ALA A 12 9.74 -2.81 18.99
C ALA A 12 10.97 -2.80 18.05
N PRO A 13 11.63 -3.96 17.84
CA PRO A 13 12.69 -4.09 16.84
C PRO A 13 12.21 -3.70 15.44
N VAL A 14 13.09 -3.08 14.65
CA VAL A 14 12.75 -2.60 13.31
C VAL A 14 12.35 -3.73 12.37
N GLU A 15 12.96 -4.91 12.51
CA GLU A 15 12.61 -6.09 11.71
C GLU A 15 11.18 -6.53 12.00
N HIS A 16 10.78 -6.53 13.28
CA HIS A 16 9.43 -6.90 13.68
C HIS A 16 8.37 -5.95 13.13
N VAL A 17 8.62 -4.64 13.19
CA VAL A 17 7.71 -3.64 12.61
C VAL A 17 7.64 -3.81 11.09
N TRP A 18 8.78 -3.99 10.44
CA TRP A 18 8.86 -4.18 8.99
C TRP A 18 8.06 -5.40 8.52
N ASP A 19 8.28 -6.56 9.16
CA ASP A 19 7.60 -7.81 8.82
C ASP A 19 6.10 -7.73 9.13
N THR A 20 5.73 -7.06 10.23
CA THR A 20 4.32 -6.83 10.57
C THR A 20 3.62 -5.96 9.53
N MET A 21 4.29 -4.95 8.98
CA MET A 21 3.68 -4.08 7.97
C MET A 21 3.60 -4.72 6.58
N LEU A 22 4.61 -5.48 6.17
CA LEU A 22 4.84 -5.81 4.75
C LEU A 22 4.78 -7.31 4.41
N SER A 23 4.63 -8.20 5.39
CA SER A 23 4.38 -9.62 5.11
C SER A 23 2.89 -9.86 4.82
N ASP A 24 2.56 -10.79 3.92
CA ASP A 24 1.16 -11.02 3.50
C ASP A 24 0.24 -11.39 4.67
N ALA A 25 0.65 -12.33 5.51
CA ALA A 25 -0.15 -12.79 6.66
C ALA A 25 -0.45 -11.64 7.63
N THR A 26 0.59 -10.93 8.08
CA THR A 26 0.45 -9.83 9.05
C THR A 26 -0.26 -8.62 8.43
N TYR A 27 -0.09 -8.36 7.13
CA TYR A 27 -0.82 -7.33 6.42
C TYR A 27 -2.32 -7.59 6.45
N ARG A 28 -2.75 -8.82 6.13
CA ARG A 28 -4.16 -9.22 6.22
C ARG A 28 -4.69 -9.04 7.63
N ASP A 29 -3.90 -9.40 8.64
CA ASP A 29 -4.29 -9.27 10.05
C ASP A 29 -4.54 -7.81 10.45
N TRP A 30 -3.57 -6.91 10.26
CA TRP A 30 -3.73 -5.52 10.72
C TRP A 30 -4.74 -4.74 9.88
N THR A 31 -4.88 -5.05 8.59
CA THR A 31 -5.88 -4.41 7.72
C THR A 31 -7.31 -4.89 7.99
N SER A 32 -7.48 -6.11 8.52
CA SER A 32 -8.80 -6.68 8.81
C SER A 32 -9.65 -5.83 9.77
N VAL A 33 -9.00 -5.05 10.64
CA VAL A 33 -9.67 -4.18 11.62
C VAL A 33 -10.53 -3.10 10.95
N PHE A 34 -10.13 -2.62 9.77
CA PHE A 34 -10.86 -1.56 9.06
C PHE A 34 -11.35 -1.97 7.66
N HIS A 35 -10.78 -3.02 7.06
CA HIS A 35 -11.20 -3.52 5.76
C HIS A 35 -10.96 -5.03 5.64
N PRO A 36 -11.85 -5.88 6.19
CA PRO A 36 -11.73 -7.35 6.13
C PRO A 36 -11.57 -7.88 4.70
N GLY A 37 -10.71 -8.89 4.52
CA GLY A 37 -10.41 -9.47 3.20
C GLY A 37 -9.35 -8.71 2.40
N SER A 38 -8.83 -7.61 2.94
CA SER A 38 -7.72 -6.87 2.34
C SER A 38 -6.45 -7.70 2.28
N HIS A 39 -5.73 -7.56 1.17
CA HIS A 39 -4.43 -8.17 0.93
C HIS A 39 -3.68 -7.42 -0.17
N PHE A 40 -2.50 -7.90 -0.52
CA PHE A 40 -1.78 -7.40 -1.68
C PHE A 40 -1.25 -8.53 -2.56
N GLU A 41 -1.02 -8.21 -3.83
CA GLU A 41 -0.39 -9.07 -4.81
C GLU A 41 0.75 -8.32 -5.51
N GLY A 42 1.94 -8.93 -5.60
CA GLY A 42 3.12 -8.32 -6.23
C GLY A 42 4.41 -8.65 -5.51
N THR A 43 5.48 -7.92 -5.84
CA THR A 43 6.77 -8.00 -5.14
C THR A 43 7.20 -6.65 -4.62
N TRP A 44 7.87 -6.61 -3.46
CA TRP A 44 8.44 -5.39 -2.90
C TRP A 44 9.73 -4.94 -3.61
N GLU A 45 10.07 -5.52 -4.77
CA GLU A 45 11.26 -5.15 -5.53
C GLU A 45 11.08 -3.79 -6.19
N LYS A 46 12.15 -2.99 -6.22
CA LYS A 46 12.11 -1.69 -6.88
C LYS A 46 11.75 -1.84 -8.34
N GLY A 47 10.73 -1.10 -8.77
CA GLY A 47 10.21 -1.09 -10.13
C GLY A 47 8.98 -1.98 -10.34
N SER A 48 8.72 -2.92 -9.43
CA SER A 48 7.58 -3.84 -9.52
C SER A 48 6.24 -3.16 -9.30
N GLU A 49 5.21 -3.78 -9.88
CA GLU A 49 3.81 -3.49 -9.60
C GLU A 49 3.39 -4.17 -8.29
N MET A 50 2.63 -3.43 -7.48
CA MET A 50 2.00 -3.90 -6.26
C MET A 50 0.51 -3.56 -6.33
N ARG A 51 -0.37 -4.54 -6.12
CA ARG A 51 -1.82 -4.36 -6.08
C ARG A 51 -2.29 -4.51 -4.64
N PHE A 52 -2.96 -3.51 -4.12
CA PHE A 52 -3.65 -3.58 -2.83
C PHE A 52 -5.12 -3.85 -3.11
N ILE A 53 -5.61 -5.00 -2.66
CA ILE A 53 -6.90 -5.58 -3.05
C ILE A 53 -7.77 -5.71 -1.82
N GLY A 54 -9.04 -5.34 -1.93
CA GLY A 54 -10.06 -5.63 -0.92
C GLY A 54 -11.45 -5.72 -1.53
N PRO A 55 -12.44 -6.20 -0.78
CA PRO A 55 -13.82 -6.25 -1.26
C PRO A 55 -14.41 -4.84 -1.42
N ASP A 56 -15.18 -4.61 -2.49
CA ASP A 56 -16.07 -3.45 -2.61
C ASP A 56 -17.38 -3.64 -1.81
N GLU A 57 -18.34 -2.73 -1.96
CA GLU A 57 -19.63 -2.78 -1.26
C GLU A 57 -20.44 -4.05 -1.57
N ASP A 58 -20.23 -4.66 -2.74
CA ASP A 58 -20.88 -5.90 -3.17
C ASP A 58 -20.02 -7.14 -2.85
N GLY A 59 -18.88 -6.96 -2.18
CA GLY A 59 -17.95 -8.03 -1.83
C GLY A 59 -17.04 -8.48 -2.97
N LEU A 60 -17.01 -7.76 -4.09
CA LEU A 60 -16.18 -8.10 -5.25
C LEU A 60 -14.79 -7.47 -5.15
N PRO A 61 -13.74 -8.07 -5.74
CA PRO A 61 -12.39 -7.53 -5.61
C PRO A 61 -12.23 -6.16 -6.30
N SER A 62 -11.81 -5.16 -5.54
CA SER A 62 -11.44 -3.83 -6.04
C SER A 62 -10.15 -3.38 -5.36
N GLY A 63 -9.52 -2.31 -5.85
CA GLY A 63 -8.26 -1.91 -5.24
C GLY A 63 -7.48 -0.81 -5.91
N VAL A 64 -6.26 -0.62 -5.40
CA VAL A 64 -5.29 0.36 -5.87
C VAL A 64 -4.07 -0.35 -6.44
N VAL A 65 -3.58 0.15 -7.57
CA VAL A 65 -2.34 -0.29 -8.20
C VAL A 65 -1.26 0.75 -7.89
N SER A 66 -0.14 0.27 -7.38
CA SER A 66 1.03 1.06 -7.04
C SER A 66 2.28 0.51 -7.71
N ARG A 67 3.28 1.37 -7.87
CA ARG A 67 4.64 1.00 -8.25
C ARG A 67 5.57 1.16 -7.05
N VAL A 68 6.40 0.15 -6.79
CA VAL A 68 7.47 0.26 -5.80
C VAL A 68 8.57 1.14 -6.38
N VAL A 69 8.65 2.39 -5.94
CA VAL A 69 9.68 3.33 -6.44
C VAL A 69 11.02 3.12 -5.74
N GLU A 70 11.00 2.55 -4.54
CA GLU A 70 12.18 2.24 -3.76
C GLU A 70 11.85 1.29 -2.60
N ASN A 71 12.76 0.37 -2.30
CA ASN A 71 12.68 -0.49 -1.14
C ASN A 71 14.10 -0.70 -0.58
N ARG A 72 14.32 -0.24 0.65
CA ARG A 72 15.52 -0.47 1.46
C ARG A 72 15.06 -1.22 2.71
N PRO A 73 15.27 -2.54 2.79
CA PRO A 73 14.78 -3.37 3.89
C PRO A 73 15.11 -2.79 5.26
N TYR A 74 14.14 -2.82 6.17
CA TYR A 74 14.24 -2.31 7.54
C TYR A 74 14.56 -0.81 7.67
N GLU A 75 14.40 -0.05 6.60
CA GLU A 75 14.73 1.38 6.60
C GLU A 75 13.69 2.22 5.90
N TYR A 76 13.29 1.83 4.68
CA TYR A 76 12.44 2.66 3.83
C TYR A 76 11.71 1.84 2.76
N VAL A 77 10.42 2.10 2.57
CA VAL A 77 9.70 1.70 1.37
C VAL A 77 8.92 2.87 0.82
N GLY A 78 9.01 3.06 -0.49
CA GLY A 78 8.32 4.11 -1.24
C GLY A 78 7.42 3.50 -2.31
N LEU A 79 6.15 3.92 -2.28
CA LEU A 79 5.13 3.52 -3.25
C LEU A 79 4.61 4.76 -3.99
N GLU A 80 4.37 4.59 -5.29
CA GLU A 80 3.67 5.55 -6.13
C GLU A 80 2.35 4.94 -6.60
N HIS A 81 1.22 5.57 -6.27
CA HIS A 81 -0.10 5.11 -6.72
C HIS A 81 -0.32 5.49 -8.19
N VAL A 82 -0.49 4.49 -9.05
CA VAL A 82 -0.59 4.66 -10.52
C VAL A 82 -2.02 4.50 -11.04
N GLY A 83 -2.92 3.90 -10.26
CA GLY A 83 -4.33 3.81 -10.61
C GLY A 83 -5.13 2.99 -9.62
N SER A 84 -6.37 2.72 -9.96
CA SER A 84 -7.28 1.83 -9.24
C SER A 84 -7.97 0.89 -10.21
N PHE A 85 -8.52 -0.21 -9.69
CA PHE A 85 -9.33 -1.12 -10.47
C PHE A 85 -10.62 -1.48 -9.73
N THR A 86 -11.67 -1.72 -10.50
CA THR A 86 -12.97 -2.21 -10.03
C THR A 86 -13.12 -3.71 -10.30
N SER A 87 -14.21 -4.29 -9.79
CA SER A 87 -14.51 -5.71 -9.87
C SER A 87 -14.65 -6.29 -11.28
N ASP A 88 -15.01 -5.45 -12.25
CA ASP A 88 -14.99 -5.76 -13.68
C ASP A 88 -13.59 -5.70 -14.32
N ARG A 89 -12.55 -5.47 -13.50
CA ARG A 89 -11.14 -5.24 -13.89
C ARG A 89 -10.90 -3.98 -14.72
N SER A 90 -11.87 -3.08 -14.79
CA SER A 90 -11.67 -1.77 -15.40
C SER A 90 -10.63 -1.00 -14.60
N MET A 91 -9.55 -0.56 -15.28
CA MET A 91 -8.52 0.26 -14.66
C MET A 91 -8.84 1.73 -14.87
N THR A 92 -8.73 2.50 -13.79
CA THR A 92 -8.75 3.96 -13.82
C THR A 92 -7.35 4.47 -13.46
N PRO A 93 -6.60 5.06 -14.39
CA PRO A 93 -5.33 5.71 -14.09
C PRO A 93 -5.48 6.80 -13.03
N ALA A 94 -4.47 6.96 -12.17
CA ALA A 94 -4.50 7.98 -11.11
C ALA A 94 -4.68 9.40 -11.67
N ALA A 95 -4.15 9.68 -12.85
CA ALA A 95 -4.30 10.97 -13.54
C ALA A 95 -5.74 11.30 -13.95
N GLU A 96 -6.59 10.27 -14.14
CA GLU A 96 -7.96 10.40 -14.64
C GLU A 96 -9.02 10.30 -13.53
N GLY A 97 -8.65 9.73 -12.37
CA GLY A 97 -9.50 9.70 -11.20
C GLY A 97 -9.76 11.11 -10.65
N ALA A 98 -11.02 11.42 -10.35
CA ALA A 98 -11.44 12.71 -9.79
C ALA A 98 -10.77 12.97 -8.42
N GLY A 99 -9.57 13.53 -8.41
CA GLY A 99 -8.96 14.17 -7.24
C GLY A 99 -7.59 13.68 -6.75
N LYS A 100 -6.88 12.74 -7.41
CA LYS A 100 -5.55 12.30 -6.91
C LYS A 100 -4.50 12.22 -8.02
N ALA A 101 -3.74 13.30 -8.18
CA ALA A 101 -2.39 13.23 -8.74
C ALA A 101 -1.61 12.05 -8.10
N PRO A 102 -0.66 11.41 -8.80
CA PRO A 102 0.09 10.25 -8.29
C PRO A 102 0.58 10.52 -6.86
N GLY A 103 0.02 9.77 -5.92
CA GLY A 103 0.33 9.91 -4.51
C GLY A 103 1.58 9.12 -4.19
N ARG A 104 2.54 9.72 -3.49
CA ARG A 104 3.69 8.99 -2.95
C ARG A 104 3.44 8.68 -1.48
N THR A 105 3.44 7.40 -1.13
CA THR A 105 3.39 6.92 0.25
C THR A 105 4.76 6.39 0.62
N THR A 106 5.25 6.75 1.80
CA THR A 106 6.56 6.32 2.28
C THR A 106 6.49 5.89 3.73
N PHE A 107 7.13 4.77 4.04
CA PHE A 107 7.36 4.35 5.42
C PHE A 107 8.86 4.37 5.66
N SER A 108 9.28 4.92 6.79
CA SER A 108 10.70 5.03 7.14
C SER A 108 10.90 4.85 8.64
N LYS A 109 12.01 4.23 9.04
CA LYS A 109 12.42 4.23 10.44
C LYS A 109 12.74 5.67 10.89
N ASN A 110 12.33 6.04 12.09
CA ASN A 110 12.83 7.25 12.74
C ASN A 110 14.24 6.94 13.28
N GLY A 111 15.16 7.91 13.12
CA GLY A 111 16.55 7.80 13.59
C GLY A 111 16.68 7.93 15.10
#